data_AF-A0A7K4XG38-F1
#
_entry.id   AF-A0A7K4XG38-F1
#
_cell.length_a   1.000
_cell.length_b   1.000
_cell.length_c   1.000
_cell.angle_alpha   90.00
_cell.angle_beta   90.00
_cell.angle_gamma   90.00
#
_symmetry.space_group_name_H-M   'P 1'
#
loop_
_entity.id
_entity.type
_entity.pdbx_description
1 polymer ?
#
loop_
_entity_poly.entity_id
_entity_poly.type
_entity_poly.pdbx_seq_one_letter_code
_entity_poly.pdbx_strand_id
1 'polypeptide(L)'
;VFPSLAQAQASVANEVYQELGQPSVFLFCPTEYCSSLCTPSPSQSCYLQTIGQELLPGIGVIWTGPKVVSQELSAVLLEEVEAVLRRRPVIWDNLYANDYDCRRVFLGPYMGRAPGLMARLHGLLLNPNCELQANFIPVHTLGTWFQSELGSCARPDPAGTEAGAALGDGQGAQDGSYSPQEALEVALRDWVAEINQQASEPGG
;
A
#
# COMPACT_ATOMS: atom_id res chain seq x y z
N VAL A 1 23.22 -26.93 0.10
CA VAL A 1 22.78 -27.15 1.49
C VAL A 1 21.29 -26.89 1.66
N PHE A 2 20.68 -25.93 0.93
CA PHE A 2 19.24 -25.66 1.02
C PHE A 2 18.40 -26.50 0.02
N PRO A 3 17.17 -26.94 0.39
CA PRO A 3 16.29 -27.71 -0.49
C PRO A 3 15.53 -26.87 -1.54
N SER A 4 15.40 -25.56 -1.34
CA SER A 4 14.70 -24.66 -2.27
C SER A 4 15.22 -23.21 -2.18
N LEU A 5 14.85 -22.39 -3.17
CA LEU A 5 15.17 -20.96 -3.20
C LEU A 5 14.58 -20.20 -1.99
N ALA A 6 13.32 -20.50 -1.63
CA ALA A 6 12.65 -19.85 -0.51
C ALA A 6 13.39 -20.08 0.81
N GLN A 7 13.84 -21.32 1.06
CA GLN A 7 14.57 -21.66 2.30
C GLN A 7 15.94 -21.01 2.35
N ALA A 8 16.64 -20.94 1.21
CA ALA A 8 17.91 -20.22 1.13
C ALA A 8 17.73 -18.73 1.46
N GLN A 9 16.70 -18.09 0.88
CA GLN A 9 16.41 -16.68 1.11
C GLN A 9 15.95 -16.40 2.55
N ALA A 10 15.05 -17.22 3.10
CA ALA A 10 14.57 -17.09 4.48
C ALA A 10 15.72 -17.29 5.48
N SER A 11 16.58 -18.29 5.27
CA SER A 11 17.75 -18.53 6.12
C SER A 11 18.67 -17.30 6.17
N VAL A 12 19.04 -16.74 5.02
CA VAL A 12 19.92 -15.57 4.97
C VAL A 12 19.25 -14.33 5.57
N ALA A 13 17.98 -14.09 5.26
CA ALA A 13 17.25 -12.95 5.82
C ALA A 13 17.12 -13.03 7.34
N ASN A 14 16.84 -14.22 7.89
CA ASN A 14 16.75 -14.44 9.32
C ASN A 14 18.09 -14.24 10.03
N GLU A 15 19.18 -14.77 9.46
CA GLU A 15 20.53 -14.61 10.01
C GLU A 15 20.92 -13.13 10.06
N VAL A 16 20.76 -12.40 8.94
CA VAL A 16 21.04 -10.96 8.90
C VAL A 16 20.16 -10.18 9.88
N TYR A 17 18.87 -10.51 9.99
CA TYR A 17 17.96 -9.87 10.93
C TYR A 17 18.41 -10.06 12.39
N GLN A 18 18.85 -11.27 12.75
CA GLN A 18 19.34 -11.58 14.09
C GLN A 18 20.67 -10.90 14.39
N GLU A 19 21.63 -10.94 13.45
CA GLU A 19 22.95 -10.31 13.59
C GLU A 19 22.86 -8.79 13.74
N LEU A 20 21.88 -8.15 13.11
CA LEU A 20 21.59 -6.72 13.28
C LEU A 20 20.83 -6.40 14.59
N GLY A 21 20.62 -7.39 15.47
CA GLY A 21 19.96 -7.20 16.76
C GLY A 21 18.44 -7.08 16.66
N GLN A 22 17.82 -7.70 15.66
CA GLN A 22 16.36 -7.74 15.45
C GLN A 22 15.72 -6.33 15.44
N PRO A 23 16.10 -5.46 14.48
CA PRO A 23 15.57 -4.11 14.42
C PRO A 23 14.04 -4.09 14.33
N SER A 24 13.42 -3.02 14.82
CA SER A 24 11.96 -2.88 14.82
C SER A 24 11.36 -2.80 13.41
N VAL A 25 12.16 -2.46 12.40
CA VAL A 25 11.78 -2.45 10.99
C VAL A 25 12.84 -3.21 10.20
N PHE A 26 12.42 -4.32 9.60
CA PHE A 26 13.20 -5.09 8.64
C PHE A 26 12.25 -5.63 7.58
N LEU A 27 12.54 -5.38 6.30
CA LEU A 27 11.66 -5.74 5.20
C LEU A 27 12.33 -6.77 4.30
N PHE A 28 11.57 -7.78 3.91
CA PHE A 28 11.93 -8.80 2.93
C PHE A 28 11.06 -8.64 1.68
N CYS A 29 11.69 -8.48 0.52
CA CYS A 29 11.01 -8.52 -0.76
C CYS A 29 11.10 -9.93 -1.35
N PRO A 30 9.99 -10.67 -1.46
CA PRO A 30 9.99 -12.01 -2.04
C PRO A 30 10.28 -11.98 -3.55
N THR A 31 10.69 -13.12 -4.09
CA THR A 31 10.82 -13.29 -5.55
C THR A 31 9.44 -13.30 -6.22
N GLU A 32 8.48 -14.00 -5.63
CA GLU A 32 7.07 -13.94 -6.02
C GLU A 32 6.38 -12.80 -5.24
N TYR A 33 6.56 -11.54 -5.65
CA TYR A 33 6.06 -10.35 -4.92
C TYR A 33 4.68 -9.84 -5.36
N CYS A 34 4.03 -10.53 -6.30
CA CYS A 34 2.66 -10.25 -6.72
C CYS A 34 1.96 -11.54 -7.16
N SER A 35 0.62 -11.52 -7.18
CA SER A 35 -0.15 -12.74 -7.45
C SER A 35 0.15 -13.34 -8.81
N SER A 36 0.39 -12.52 -9.84
CA SER A 36 0.74 -13.01 -11.19
C SER A 36 2.09 -13.73 -11.28
N LEU A 37 2.96 -13.59 -10.28
CA LEU A 37 4.22 -14.33 -10.19
C LEU A 37 4.07 -15.65 -9.43
N CYS A 38 2.95 -15.87 -8.75
CA CYS A 38 2.67 -17.08 -7.99
C CYS A 38 2.02 -18.12 -8.91
N THR A 39 2.51 -19.35 -8.91
CA THR A 39 1.91 -20.44 -9.69
C THR A 39 1.46 -21.57 -8.77
N PRO A 40 0.19 -22.02 -8.83
CA PRO A 40 -0.92 -21.47 -9.63
C PRO A 40 -1.59 -20.22 -9.02
N SER A 41 -1.41 -19.99 -7.72
CA SER A 41 -1.96 -18.85 -6.96
C SER A 41 -1.09 -18.56 -5.75
N PRO A 42 -1.25 -17.40 -5.06
CA PRO A 42 -0.52 -17.12 -3.82
C PRO A 42 -0.71 -18.21 -2.76
N SER A 43 -1.96 -18.62 -2.51
CA SER A 43 -2.29 -19.65 -1.51
C SER A 43 -1.67 -21.02 -1.78
N GLN A 44 -1.41 -21.34 -3.05
CA GLN A 44 -0.85 -22.63 -3.48
C GLN A 44 0.64 -22.57 -3.85
N SER A 45 1.29 -21.40 -3.72
CA SER A 45 2.71 -21.26 -3.97
C SER A 45 3.54 -21.93 -2.87
N CYS A 46 4.29 -22.97 -3.21
CA CYS A 46 5.26 -23.59 -2.30
C CYS A 46 6.31 -22.58 -1.82
N TYR A 47 6.68 -21.63 -2.67
CA TYR A 47 7.63 -20.57 -2.34
C TYR A 47 7.06 -19.68 -1.22
N LEU A 48 5.86 -19.12 -1.40
CA LEU A 48 5.25 -18.25 -0.38
C LEU A 48 4.89 -19.00 0.90
N GLN A 49 4.43 -20.24 0.80
CA GLN A 49 4.18 -21.09 1.98
C GLN A 49 5.44 -21.26 2.82
N THR A 50 6.59 -21.44 2.16
CA THR A 50 7.88 -21.56 2.83
C THR A 50 8.32 -20.23 3.44
N ILE A 51 8.20 -19.12 2.72
CA ILE A 51 8.50 -17.77 3.27
C ILE A 51 7.61 -17.46 4.48
N GLY A 52 6.31 -17.76 4.41
CA GLY A 52 5.38 -17.58 5.53
C GLY A 52 5.74 -18.43 6.74
N GLN A 53 6.24 -19.66 6.52
CA GLN A 53 6.62 -20.60 7.57
C GLN A 53 7.96 -20.29 8.22
N GLU A 54 8.99 -20.00 7.43
CA GLU A 54 10.38 -19.99 7.89
C GLU A 54 10.91 -18.59 8.20
N LEU A 55 10.39 -17.54 7.56
CA LEU A 55 10.83 -16.17 7.84
C LEU A 55 10.39 -15.76 9.25
N LEU A 56 11.30 -15.18 10.03
CA LEU A 56 11.03 -14.76 11.40
C LEU A 56 9.86 -13.75 11.46
N PRO A 57 8.97 -13.84 12.46
CA PRO A 57 7.73 -13.06 12.50
C PRO A 57 7.94 -11.54 12.62
N GLY A 58 9.11 -11.09 13.10
CA GLY A 58 9.47 -9.67 13.16
C GLY A 58 9.86 -9.04 11.82
N ILE A 59 10.00 -9.85 10.75
CA ILE A 59 10.34 -9.38 9.42
C ILE A 59 9.06 -9.09 8.62
N GLY A 60 8.91 -7.86 8.17
CA GLY A 60 7.83 -7.44 7.26
C GLY A 60 8.06 -7.98 5.85
N VAL A 61 6.98 -8.32 5.13
CA VAL A 61 7.08 -8.85 3.76
C VAL A 61 6.43 -7.88 2.78
N ILE A 62 7.17 -7.50 1.73
CA ILE A 62 6.71 -6.61 0.68
C ILE A 62 5.77 -7.35 -0.29
N TRP A 63 4.73 -6.65 -0.75
CA TRP A 63 3.78 -7.15 -1.75
C TRP A 63 3.29 -6.03 -2.68
N THR A 64 3.14 -6.28 -3.98
CA THR A 64 2.66 -5.24 -4.94
C THR A 64 1.22 -5.43 -5.38
N GLY A 65 0.54 -6.48 -4.89
CA GLY A 65 -0.86 -6.79 -5.22
C GLY A 65 -1.03 -7.88 -6.28
N PRO A 66 -2.13 -7.88 -7.05
CA PRO A 66 -2.37 -8.89 -8.08
C PRO A 66 -1.36 -8.86 -9.23
N LYS A 67 -0.73 -7.71 -9.51
CA LYS A 67 0.27 -7.52 -10.56
C LYS A 67 1.44 -6.68 -10.05
N VAL A 68 2.49 -6.58 -10.86
CA VAL A 68 3.61 -5.65 -10.62
C VAL A 68 3.08 -4.22 -10.48
N VAL A 69 2.26 -3.77 -11.44
CA VAL A 69 1.47 -2.53 -11.36
C VAL A 69 0.00 -2.90 -11.20
N SER A 70 -0.48 -2.84 -9.96
CA SER A 70 -1.85 -3.21 -9.62
C SER A 70 -2.80 -2.02 -9.82
N GLN A 71 -3.77 -2.18 -10.71
CA GLN A 71 -4.85 -1.19 -10.91
C GLN A 71 -5.75 -1.10 -9.69
N GLU A 72 -6.07 -2.25 -9.09
CA GLU A 72 -6.94 -2.34 -7.92
C GLU A 72 -6.32 -3.22 -6.83
N LEU A 73 -6.60 -2.87 -5.57
CA LEU A 73 -6.34 -3.67 -4.38
C LEU A 73 -7.62 -3.75 -3.55
N SER A 74 -7.95 -4.95 -3.06
CA SER A 74 -9.13 -5.21 -2.24
C SER A 74 -8.77 -6.03 -1.01
N ALA A 75 -9.63 -5.97 0.02
CA ALA A 75 -9.41 -6.70 1.27
C ALA A 75 -9.36 -8.23 1.02
N VAL A 76 -10.21 -8.74 0.13
CA VAL A 76 -10.27 -10.16 -0.23
C VAL A 76 -8.94 -10.64 -0.86
N LEU A 77 -8.34 -9.83 -1.75
CA LEU A 77 -7.04 -10.18 -2.34
C LEU A 77 -5.92 -10.17 -1.28
N LEU A 78 -5.98 -9.26 -0.31
CA LEU A 78 -5.00 -9.21 0.78
C LEU A 78 -5.18 -10.34 1.79
N GLU A 79 -6.41 -10.81 2.03
CA GLU A 79 -6.69 -11.94 2.93
C GLU A 79 -5.98 -13.22 2.48
N GLU A 80 -5.98 -13.52 1.19
CA GLU A 80 -5.27 -14.68 0.64
C GLU A 80 -3.76 -14.59 0.93
N VAL A 81 -3.19 -13.41 0.70
CA VAL A 81 -1.76 -13.14 0.84
C VAL A 81 -1.35 -13.14 2.31
N GLU A 82 -2.15 -12.51 3.18
CA GLU A 82 -1.95 -12.51 4.63
C GLU A 82 -1.96 -13.94 5.19
N ALA A 83 -2.88 -14.79 4.72
CA ALA A 83 -2.98 -16.18 5.16
C ALA A 83 -1.75 -17.00 4.79
N VAL A 84 -1.24 -16.90 3.57
CA VAL A 84 -0.05 -17.67 3.14
C VAL A 84 1.24 -17.12 3.76
N LEU A 85 1.39 -15.79 3.85
CA LEU A 85 2.54 -15.16 4.47
C LEU A 85 2.53 -15.24 6.00
N ARG A 86 1.38 -15.52 6.61
CA ARG A 86 1.15 -15.57 8.06
C ARG A 86 1.45 -14.26 8.79
N ARG A 87 1.29 -13.14 8.07
CA ARG A 87 1.50 -11.78 8.55
C ARG A 87 0.89 -10.78 7.58
N ARG A 88 0.53 -9.60 8.07
CA ARG A 88 0.08 -8.49 7.22
C ARG A 88 1.23 -8.02 6.34
N PRO A 89 1.04 -7.89 5.01
CA PRO A 89 2.09 -7.42 4.13
C PRO A 89 2.31 -5.91 4.26
N VAL A 90 3.47 -5.45 3.79
CA VAL A 90 3.72 -4.04 3.46
C VAL A 90 3.51 -3.87 1.97
N ILE A 91 2.60 -2.99 1.56
CA ILE A 91 2.40 -2.74 0.13
C ILE A 91 3.57 -1.93 -0.42
N TRP A 92 4.17 -2.42 -1.50
CA TRP A 92 5.01 -1.62 -2.39
C TRP A 92 4.18 -1.26 -3.61
N ASP A 93 3.76 -0.01 -3.68
CA ASP A 93 2.75 0.44 -4.62
C ASP A 93 3.39 1.04 -5.87
N ASN A 94 3.33 0.32 -6.99
CA ASN A 94 3.85 0.78 -8.28
C ASN A 94 2.79 1.51 -9.14
N LEU A 95 1.67 1.95 -8.56
CA LEU A 95 0.59 2.63 -9.32
C LEU A 95 1.10 3.80 -10.18
N TYR A 96 2.18 4.45 -9.75
CA TYR A 96 2.79 5.62 -10.39
C TYR A 96 4.20 5.37 -10.92
N ALA A 97 4.73 4.15 -10.82
CA ALA A 97 6.04 3.83 -11.36
C ALA A 97 6.03 4.00 -12.89
N ASN A 98 7.03 4.68 -13.44
CA ASN A 98 7.20 4.89 -14.89
C ASN A 98 8.58 4.45 -15.42
N ASP A 99 9.41 3.84 -14.57
CA ASP A 99 10.73 3.31 -14.91
C ASP A 99 10.70 2.29 -16.08
N TYR A 100 9.58 1.59 -16.27
CA TYR A 100 9.38 0.63 -17.36
C TYR A 100 8.99 1.25 -18.71
N ASP A 101 8.58 2.53 -18.79
CA ASP A 101 8.33 3.24 -20.05
C ASP A 101 8.51 4.75 -19.88
N CYS A 102 9.66 5.26 -20.31
CA CYS A 102 10.05 6.68 -20.19
C CYS A 102 9.16 7.67 -20.96
N ARG A 103 8.20 7.18 -21.76
CA ARG A 103 7.23 8.03 -22.48
C ARG A 103 5.96 8.28 -21.66
N ARG A 104 5.84 7.66 -20.49
CA ARG A 104 4.68 7.76 -19.60
C ARG A 104 5.04 8.55 -18.35
N VAL A 105 4.14 9.43 -17.94
CA VAL A 105 4.19 10.13 -16.66
C VAL A 105 2.79 10.08 -16.06
N PHE A 106 2.70 9.80 -14.77
CA PHE A 106 1.45 9.59 -14.06
C PHE A 106 1.16 10.76 -13.11
N LEU A 107 0.20 11.59 -13.50
CA LEU A 107 -0.23 12.79 -12.77
C LEU A 107 -1.69 12.69 -12.30
N GLY A 108 -2.27 11.48 -12.31
CA GLY A 108 -3.63 11.24 -11.81
C GLY A 108 -3.70 11.11 -10.28
N PRO A 109 -4.90 11.08 -9.69
CA PRO A 109 -5.08 10.92 -8.24
C PRO A 109 -4.93 9.48 -7.78
N TYR A 110 -4.53 9.29 -6.52
CA TYR A 110 -4.34 7.97 -5.93
C TYR A 110 -5.69 7.25 -5.94
N MET A 111 -5.78 6.05 -6.52
CA MET A 111 -7.07 5.36 -6.68
C MET A 111 -6.91 3.84 -6.82
N GLY A 112 -8.05 3.16 -6.80
CA GLY A 112 -8.12 1.70 -6.94
C GLY A 112 -7.76 0.93 -5.66
N ARG A 113 -7.44 1.61 -4.56
CA ARG A 113 -7.25 0.97 -3.25
C ARG A 113 -8.57 1.09 -2.50
N ALA A 114 -9.22 -0.05 -2.25
CA ALA A 114 -10.49 -0.07 -1.54
C ALA A 114 -10.37 0.60 -0.15
N PRO A 115 -11.45 1.21 0.38
CA PRO A 115 -11.45 1.73 1.74
C PRO A 115 -11.20 0.63 2.79
N GLY A 116 -10.52 0.98 3.88
CA GLY A 116 -10.24 0.10 5.01
C GLY A 116 -9.07 -0.86 4.82
N LEU A 117 -8.28 -0.75 3.74
CA LEU A 117 -7.14 -1.63 3.52
C LEU A 117 -6.06 -1.45 4.58
N MET A 118 -5.89 -0.25 5.13
CA MET A 118 -4.85 0.00 6.13
C MET A 118 -4.98 -0.89 7.38
N ALA A 119 -6.20 -1.33 7.73
CA ALA A 119 -6.43 -2.25 8.84
C ALA A 119 -5.82 -3.66 8.59
N ARG A 120 -5.61 -4.04 7.33
CA ARG A 120 -5.02 -5.32 6.91
C ARG A 120 -3.55 -5.22 6.48
N LEU A 121 -2.98 -4.02 6.49
CA LEU A 121 -1.60 -3.79 6.09
C LEU A 121 -0.72 -3.52 7.30
N HIS A 122 0.56 -3.86 7.18
CA HIS A 122 1.58 -3.38 8.10
C HIS A 122 2.12 -1.99 7.68
N GLY A 123 1.97 -1.64 6.41
CA GLY A 123 2.34 -0.34 5.86
C GLY A 123 2.11 -0.28 4.36
N LEU A 124 2.31 0.91 3.79
CA LEU A 124 2.25 1.17 2.36
C LEU A 124 3.37 2.12 1.98
N LEU A 125 4.15 1.74 0.98
CA LEU A 125 5.27 2.49 0.42
C LEU A 125 4.98 2.74 -1.06
N LEU A 126 4.98 4.01 -1.47
CA LEU A 126 4.77 4.37 -2.86
C LEU A 126 6.09 4.33 -3.64
N ASN A 127 6.09 3.67 -4.79
CA ASN A 127 7.13 3.80 -5.81
C ASN A 127 6.58 4.67 -6.95
N PRO A 128 6.91 5.97 -6.97
CA PRO A 128 6.28 6.93 -7.86
C PRO A 128 7.04 7.08 -9.19
N ASN A 129 6.81 8.18 -9.91
CA ASN A 129 7.55 8.47 -11.14
C ASN A 129 9.04 8.70 -10.84
N CYS A 130 9.90 8.45 -11.82
CA CYS A 130 11.33 8.76 -11.77
C CYS A 130 11.57 10.28 -11.58
N GLU A 131 10.78 11.10 -12.25
CA GLU A 131 10.91 12.56 -12.20
C GLU A 131 10.34 13.11 -10.89
N LEU A 132 11.22 13.57 -9.99
CA LEU A 132 10.84 14.04 -8.65
C LEU A 132 9.65 15.01 -8.65
N GLN A 133 9.66 16.00 -9.54
CA GLN A 133 8.62 17.04 -9.60
C GLN A 133 7.27 16.52 -10.11
N ALA A 134 7.24 15.40 -10.84
CA ALA A 134 6.00 14.76 -11.28
C ALA A 134 5.25 14.06 -10.12
N ASN A 135 5.86 13.97 -8.95
CA ASN A 135 5.32 13.22 -7.82
C ASN A 135 4.51 14.05 -6.83
N PHE A 136 4.27 15.34 -7.12
CA PHE A 136 3.44 16.20 -6.27
C PHE A 136 2.03 15.64 -6.09
N ILE A 137 1.29 15.42 -7.19
CA ILE A 137 -0.08 14.87 -7.15
C ILE A 137 -0.10 13.45 -6.57
N PRO A 138 0.76 12.49 -7.01
CA PRO A 138 0.78 11.14 -6.44
C PRO A 138 0.93 11.12 -4.91
N VAL A 139 1.87 11.88 -4.36
CA VAL A 139 2.15 11.90 -2.91
C VAL A 139 1.05 12.66 -2.15
N HIS A 140 0.58 13.79 -2.68
CA HIS A 140 -0.48 14.60 -2.06
C HIS A 140 -1.79 13.82 -1.95
N THR A 141 -2.22 13.18 -3.04
CA THR A 141 -3.47 12.41 -3.07
C THR A 141 -3.36 11.11 -2.25
N LEU A 142 -2.19 10.47 -2.20
CA LEU A 142 -1.94 9.38 -1.25
C LEU A 142 -2.08 9.84 0.21
N GLY A 143 -1.54 11.02 0.55
CA GLY A 143 -1.70 11.60 1.89
C GLY A 143 -3.16 11.85 2.25
N THR A 144 -3.95 12.37 1.31
CA THR A 144 -5.39 12.58 1.45
C THR A 144 -6.14 11.25 1.65
N TRP A 145 -5.83 10.23 0.85
CA TRP A 145 -6.39 8.89 1.00
C TRP A 145 -6.04 8.28 2.38
N PHE A 146 -4.79 8.38 2.80
CA PHE A 146 -4.34 7.85 4.08
C PHE A 146 -5.05 8.51 5.28
N GLN A 147 -5.33 9.81 5.22
CA GLN A 147 -6.13 10.49 6.24
C GLN A 147 -7.56 9.94 6.34
N SER A 148 -8.18 9.61 5.21
CA SER A 148 -9.51 8.97 5.19
C SER A 148 -9.50 7.57 5.81
N GLU A 149 -8.41 6.81 5.61
CA GLU A 149 -8.22 5.49 6.21
C GLU A 149 -8.08 5.60 7.73
N LEU A 150 -7.32 6.58 8.24
CA LEU A 150 -7.19 6.83 9.67
C LEU A 150 -8.53 7.20 10.32
N GLY A 151 -9.34 8.03 9.65
CA GLY A 151 -10.68 8.41 10.10
C GLY A 151 -11.64 7.20 10.16
N SER A 152 -11.50 6.27 9.21
CA SER A 152 -12.29 5.04 9.15
C SER A 152 -11.88 4.03 10.23
N CYS A 153 -10.58 3.89 10.53
CA CYS A 153 -10.09 3.01 11.60
C CYS A 153 -10.46 3.49 13.02
N ALA A 154 -10.73 4.79 13.20
CA ALA A 154 -11.10 5.36 14.50
C ALA A 154 -12.58 5.16 14.87
N ARG A 155 -13.43 4.71 13.94
CA ARG A 155 -14.83 4.39 14.21
C ARG A 155 -14.97 2.88 14.40
N PRO A 156 -15.06 2.37 15.65
CA PRO A 156 -15.46 0.99 15.85
C PRO A 156 -16.90 0.82 15.34
N ASP A 157 -17.16 -0.29 14.64
CA ASP A 157 -18.50 -0.70 14.24
C ASP A 157 -19.45 -0.66 15.46
N PRO A 158 -20.62 0.01 15.38
CA PRO A 158 -21.65 -0.12 16.38
C PRO A 158 -22.42 -1.43 16.14
N ALA A 159 -21.75 -2.56 16.21
CA ALA A 159 -22.39 -3.87 16.19
C ALA A 159 -22.58 -4.36 17.63
N GLY A 160 -23.62 -3.82 18.30
CA GLY A 160 -23.95 -4.26 19.65
C GLY A 160 -25.06 -3.51 20.38
N THR A 161 -26.09 -2.94 19.74
CA THR A 161 -27.37 -2.69 20.44
C THR A 161 -28.55 -2.59 19.47
N GLU A 162 -29.68 -3.11 19.92
CA GLU A 162 -30.89 -3.48 19.18
C GLU A 162 -31.66 -2.32 18.51
N ALA A 163 -32.53 -2.72 17.59
CA ALA A 163 -33.45 -1.91 16.81
C ALA A 163 -34.35 -0.98 17.66
N GLY A 164 -34.42 0.28 17.25
CA GLY A 164 -35.43 1.24 17.71
C GLY A 164 -35.51 2.42 16.74
N ALA A 165 -36.64 2.55 16.04
CA ALA A 165 -36.90 3.57 15.03
C ALA A 165 -36.96 5.00 15.60
N ALA A 166 -36.37 5.97 14.89
CA ALA A 166 -36.88 7.35 14.81
C ALA A 166 -36.28 8.08 13.59
N LEU A 167 -37.15 8.69 12.79
CA LEU A 167 -36.83 9.64 11.73
C LEU A 167 -36.33 10.97 12.34
N GLY A 168 -35.25 11.52 11.80
CA GLY A 168 -34.77 12.85 12.14
C GLY A 168 -33.91 13.43 11.02
N ASP A 169 -34.45 14.43 10.31
CA ASP A 169 -33.72 15.32 9.41
C ASP A 169 -32.61 16.06 10.17
N GLY A 170 -31.40 16.03 9.64
CA GLY A 170 -30.28 16.78 10.21
C GLY A 170 -28.96 16.56 9.48
N GLN A 171 -28.61 17.55 8.66
CA GLN A 171 -27.24 17.94 8.27
C GLN A 171 -26.36 16.84 7.68
N GLY A 172 -26.14 16.91 6.37
CA GLY A 172 -25.24 16.04 5.62
C GLY A 172 -23.90 15.87 6.32
N ALA A 173 -23.72 14.68 6.90
CA ALA A 173 -22.41 14.20 7.28
C ALA A 173 -21.55 14.26 6.02
N GLN A 174 -20.50 15.07 6.02
CA GLN A 174 -19.44 14.92 5.03
C GLN A 174 -19.02 13.46 5.10
N ASP A 175 -19.31 12.73 4.02
CA ASP A 175 -18.96 11.33 3.93
C ASP A 175 -17.44 11.29 4.05
N GLY A 176 -16.91 10.73 5.13
CA GLY A 176 -15.46 10.67 5.41
C GLY A 176 -14.71 9.74 4.45
N SER A 177 -15.31 9.46 3.30
CA SER A 177 -14.84 8.60 2.24
C SER A 177 -13.95 9.40 1.30
N TYR A 178 -12.88 8.77 0.84
CA TYR A 178 -11.95 9.39 -0.10
C TYR A 178 -12.56 9.52 -1.50
N SER A 179 -12.57 10.74 -2.05
CA SER A 179 -12.93 11.03 -3.43
C SER A 179 -11.69 11.34 -4.27
N PRO A 180 -11.30 10.49 -5.25
CA PRO A 180 -10.13 10.75 -6.09
C PRO A 180 -10.21 12.08 -6.87
N GLN A 181 -11.41 12.46 -7.32
CA GLN A 181 -11.61 13.69 -8.07
C GLN A 181 -11.39 14.93 -7.19
N GLU A 182 -11.98 14.95 -5.99
CA GLU A 182 -11.80 16.07 -5.05
C GLU A 182 -10.34 16.17 -4.59
N ALA A 183 -9.70 15.03 -4.30
CA ALA A 183 -8.28 14.98 -3.94
C ALA A 183 -7.40 15.53 -5.07
N LEU A 184 -7.71 15.22 -6.34
CA LEU A 184 -7.01 15.77 -7.50
C LEU A 184 -7.15 17.30 -7.59
N GLU A 185 -8.38 17.82 -7.42
CA GLU A 185 -8.66 19.25 -7.51
C GLU A 185 -7.90 20.06 -6.45
N VAL A 186 -7.81 19.52 -5.22
CA VAL A 186 -7.01 20.12 -4.14
C VAL A 186 -5.51 20.03 -4.48
N ALA A 187 -5.02 18.85 -4.87
CA ALA A 187 -3.61 18.66 -5.22
C ALA A 187 -3.15 19.58 -6.36
N LEU A 188 -3.96 19.75 -7.40
CA LEU A 188 -3.66 20.65 -8.52
C LEU A 188 -3.57 22.11 -8.07
N ARG A 189 -4.49 22.56 -7.22
CA ARG A 189 -4.49 23.92 -6.69
C ARG A 189 -3.23 24.21 -5.88
N ASP A 190 -2.87 23.29 -4.99
CA ASP A 190 -1.68 23.40 -4.15
C ASP A 190 -0.40 23.35 -5.01
N TRP A 191 -0.37 22.50 -6.04
CA TRP A 191 0.78 22.41 -6.94
C TRP A 191 0.99 23.67 -7.77
N VAL A 192 -0.08 24.29 -8.27
CA VAL A 192 0.00 25.58 -8.96
C VAL A 192 0.58 26.66 -8.04
N ALA A 193 0.18 26.67 -6.77
CA ALA A 193 0.74 27.61 -5.79
C ALA A 193 2.24 27.38 -5.57
N GLU A 194 2.69 26.13 -5.48
CA GLU A 194 4.10 25.75 -5.36
C GLU A 194 4.92 26.20 -6.59
N ILE A 195 4.42 25.92 -7.79
CA ILE A 195 5.08 26.32 -9.05
C ILE A 195 5.24 27.84 -9.12
N ASN A 196 4.20 28.61 -8.75
CA ASN A 196 4.25 30.06 -8.76
C ASN A 196 5.25 30.62 -7.72
N GLN A 197 5.39 29.97 -6.57
CA GLN A 197 6.39 30.34 -5.56
C GLN A 197 7.80 30.11 -6.08
N GLN A 198 8.09 28.93 -6.62
CA GLN A 198 9.40 28.60 -7.20
C GLN A 198 9.78 29.53 -8.36
N ALA A 199 8.82 29.90 -9.21
CA ALA A 199 9.05 30.85 -10.29
C ALA A 199 9.36 32.29 -9.83
N SER A 200 9.01 32.63 -8.59
CA SER A 200 9.22 33.96 -8.00
C SER A 200 10.54 34.07 -7.23
N GLU A 201 11.24 32.95 -6.98
CA GLU A 201 12.54 32.96 -6.30
C GLU A 201 13.67 33.38 -7.25
N PRO A 202 14.49 34.40 -6.90
CA PRO A 202 15.57 34.87 -7.76
C PRO A 202 16.74 33.87 -7.73
N GLY A 203 16.77 32.92 -8.67
CA GLY A 203 17.88 31.98 -8.83
C GLY A 203 17.68 30.77 -9.76
N GLY A 204 16.54 30.65 -10.44
CA GLY A 204 16.28 29.62 -11.47
C GLY A 204 16.92 29.93 -12.83
#